data_AF-A0A966YCM3-F1
#
_entry.id   AF-A0A966YCM3-F1
#
_cell.length_a   1.000
_cell.length_b   1.000
_cell.length_c   1.000
_cell.angle_alpha   90.00
_cell.angle_beta   90.00
_cell.angle_gamma   90.00
#
_symmetry.space_group_name_H-M   'P 1'
#
loop_
_entity.id
_entity.type
_entity.pdbx_description
1 polymer ?
#
loop_
_entity_poly.entity_id
_entity_poly.type
_entity_poly.pdbx_seq_one_letter_code
_entity_poly.pdbx_strand_id
1 'polypeptide(L)' 'MKAMRNFWAREWLMRDIGAKHGTNDVSTIIKIAQTAGLLSSNAEMTEAGQIYVTTNRHRVEVLKHDTIVYPI' A
#
# COMPACT_ATOMS: atom_id res chain seq x y z
N MET A 1 18.88 8.00 1.65
CA MET A 1 17.47 8.48 1.59
C MET A 1 16.53 7.64 0.71
N LYS A 2 16.94 7.13 -0.46
CA LYS A 2 16.07 6.31 -1.35
C LYS A 2 15.62 4.98 -0.72
N ALA A 3 16.52 4.25 -0.06
CA ALA A 3 16.20 2.99 0.63
C ALA A 3 15.10 3.16 1.69
N MET A 4 15.18 4.22 2.51
CA MET A 4 14.16 4.52 3.53
C MET A 4 12.78 4.80 2.92
N ARG A 5 12.72 5.55 1.80
CA ARG A 5 11.45 5.79 1.09
C ARG A 5 10.85 4.51 0.52
N ASN A 6 11.69 3.66 -0.07
CA ASN A 6 11.25 2.38 -0.62
C ASN A 6 10.73 1.43 0.47
N PHE A 7 11.40 1.42 1.63
CA PHE A 7 10.95 0.66 2.80
C PHE A 7 9.55 1.09 3.23
N TRP A 8 9.33 2.40 3.45
CA TRP A 8 8.03 2.90 3.88
C TRP A 8 6.92 2.73 2.83
N ALA A 9 7.25 2.81 1.55
CA ALA A 9 6.30 2.53 0.48
C ALA A 9 5.85 1.07 0.50
N ARG A 10 6.79 0.13 0.71
CA ARG A 10 6.51 -1.30 0.84
C ARG A 10 5.69 -1.63 2.07
N GLU A 11 6.04 -1.06 3.22
CA GLU A 11 5.26 -1.24 4.46
C GLU A 11 3.82 -0.75 4.29
N TRP A 12 3.64 0.41 3.67
CA TRP A 12 2.30 0.94 3.42
C TRP A 12 1.50 0.05 2.46
N LEU A 13 2.12 -0.42 1.37
CA LEU A 13 1.51 -1.34 0.41
C LEU A 13 1.03 -2.63 1.11
N MET A 14 1.89 -3.24 1.92
CA MET A 14 1.55 -4.48 2.63
C MET A 14 0.39 -4.28 3.61
N ARG A 15 0.34 -3.14 4.30
CA ARG A 15 -0.78 -2.80 5.19
C ARG A 15 -2.10 -2.59 4.43
N ASP A 16 -2.06 -1.89 3.30
CA ASP A 16 -3.25 -1.66 2.48
C ASP A 16 -3.81 -2.98 1.93
N ILE A 17 -2.93 -3.87 1.43
CA ILE A 17 -3.33 -5.20 0.97
C ILE A 17 -3.90 -6.05 2.12
N GLY A 18 -3.23 -6.06 3.28
CA GLY A 18 -3.74 -6.77 4.46
C GLY A 18 -5.13 -6.30 4.87
N ALA A 19 -5.35 -4.98 4.89
CA ALA A 19 -6.66 -4.39 5.18
C ALA A 19 -7.72 -4.77 4.13
N LYS A 20 -7.40 -4.69 2.83
CA LYS A 20 -8.33 -5.02 1.74
C LYS A 20 -8.74 -6.50 1.73
N HIS A 21 -7.86 -7.39 2.17
CA HIS A 21 -8.09 -8.83 2.20
C HIS A 21 -8.45 -9.38 3.58
N GLY A 22 -8.59 -8.52 4.59
CA GLY A 22 -8.97 -8.93 5.95
C GLY A 22 -7.96 -9.87 6.61
N THR A 23 -6.67 -9.77 6.27
CA THR A 23 -5.62 -10.67 6.76
C THR A 23 -4.43 -9.88 7.29
N ASN A 24 -3.84 -10.40 8.37
CA ASN A 24 -2.57 -9.93 8.91
C ASN A 24 -1.42 -10.92 8.63
N ASP A 25 -1.69 -12.03 7.92
CA ASP A 25 -0.67 -13.01 7.57
C ASP A 25 0.26 -12.45 6.49
N VAL A 26 1.51 -12.17 6.89
CA VAL A 26 2.50 -11.52 6.04
C VAL A 26 2.82 -12.36 4.80
N SER A 27 2.85 -13.70 4.93
CA SER A 27 3.11 -14.58 3.78
C SER A 27 2.01 -14.47 2.72
N THR A 28 0.76 -14.46 3.16
CA THR A 28 -0.42 -14.30 2.31
C THR A 28 -0.45 -12.92 1.66
N ILE A 29 -0.14 -11.86 2.40
CA ILE A 29 -0.04 -10.49 1.87
C ILE A 29 1.03 -10.40 0.78
N ILE A 30 2.22 -10.97 1.01
CA ILE A 30 3.31 -10.98 0.02
C ILE A 30 2.87 -11.74 -1.23
N LYS A 31 2.24 -12.91 -1.08
CA LYS A 31 1.74 -13.70 -2.22
C LYS A 31 0.73 -12.91 -3.05
N ILE A 32 -0.25 -12.26 -2.40
CA ILE A 32 -1.24 -11.42 -3.09
C ILE A 32 -0.55 -10.28 -3.85
N ALA A 33 0.39 -9.59 -3.19
CA ALA A 33 1.12 -8.49 -3.80
C ALA A 33 1.98 -8.94 -4.99
N GLN A 34 2.57 -10.13 -4.92
CA GLN A 34 3.33 -10.74 -6.01
C GLN A 34 2.43 -11.16 -7.18
N THR A 35 1.30 -11.81 -6.90
CA THR A 35 0.30 -12.17 -7.91
C THR A 35 -0.25 -10.94 -8.62
N ALA A 36 -0.40 -9.82 -7.91
CA ALA A 36 -0.81 -8.54 -8.48
C ALA A 36 0.34 -7.77 -9.20
N GLY A 37 1.56 -8.30 -9.21
CA GLY A 37 2.73 -7.67 -9.83
C GLY A 37 3.26 -6.44 -9.08
N LEU A 38 2.79 -6.19 -7.87
CA LEU A 38 3.18 -5.04 -7.04
C LEU A 38 4.50 -5.28 -6.29
N LEU A 39 4.81 -6.56 -6.03
CA LEU A 39 6.10 -7.02 -5.53
C LEU A 39 6.74 -8.04 -6.49
N SER A 40 8.07 -8.05 -6.54
CA SER A 40 8.84 -9.09 -7.24
C SER A 40 8.83 -10.41 -6.46
N SER A 41 9.35 -11.48 -7.05
CA SER A 41 9.55 -12.78 -6.38
C SER A 41 10.39 -12.67 -5.10
N ASN A 42 11.31 -11.70 -5.03
CA ASN A 42 12.14 -11.40 -3.85
C ASN A 42 11.45 -10.43 -2.87
N ALA A 43 10.16 -10.17 -3.07
CA ALA A 43 9.36 -9.23 -2.32
C ALA A 43 9.87 -7.78 -2.38
N GLU A 44 10.60 -7.41 -3.43
CA GLU A 44 11.03 -6.03 -3.67
C GLU A 44 9.93 -5.25 -4.40
N MET A 45 9.89 -3.94 -4.19
CA MET A 45 8.89 -3.06 -4.82
C MET A 45 9.11 -2.96 -6.32
N THR A 46 8.07 -3.25 -7.11
CA THR A 46 8.07 -3.04 -8.57
C THR A 46 7.65 -1.60 -8.92
N GLU A 47 7.78 -1.22 -10.19
CA GLU A 47 7.24 0.04 -10.69
C GLU A 47 5.70 0.12 -10.51
N ALA A 48 4.99 -0.97 -10.81
CA ALA A 48 3.54 -1.06 -10.60
C ALA A 48 3.17 -0.87 -9.11
N GLY A 49 3.97 -1.43 -8.20
CA GLY A 49 3.81 -1.22 -6.75
C GLY A 49 4.00 0.25 -6.35
N GLN A 50 4.96 0.97 -6.94
CA GLN A 50 5.17 2.39 -6.66
C GLN A 50 4.01 3.26 -7.16
N ILE A 51 3.50 2.98 -8.37
CA ILE A 51 2.33 3.65 -8.94
C ILE A 51 1.10 3.40 -8.06
N TYR A 52 0.91 2.16 -7.62
CA TYR A 52 -0.18 1.78 -6.72
C TYR A 52 -0.12 2.58 -5.41
N VAL A 53 1.04 2.64 -4.74
CA VAL A 53 1.21 3.37 -3.48
C VAL A 53 0.90 4.85 -3.69
N THR A 54 1.40 5.46 -4.77
CA THR A 54 1.19 6.88 -5.07
C THR A 54 -0.30 7.17 -5.29
N THR A 55 -0.97 6.37 -6.11
CA THR A 55 -2.39 6.54 -6.45
C THR A 55 -3.29 6.34 -5.23
N ASN A 56 -3.06 5.28 -4.46
CA ASN A 56 -3.93 4.93 -3.34
C ASN A 56 -3.64 5.78 -2.09
N ARG A 57 -2.41 6.25 -1.87
CA ARG A 57 -2.14 7.23 -0.80
C ARG A 57 -2.87 8.54 -1.04
N HIS A 58 -2.84 9.06 -2.26
CA HIS A 58 -3.60 10.26 -2.60
C HIS A 58 -5.10 10.06 -2.39
N ARG A 59 -5.66 8.90 -2.74
CA ARG A 59 -7.07 8.59 -2.44
C ARG A 59 -7.36 8.58 -0.94
N VAL A 60 -6.50 7.99 -0.12
CA VAL A 60 -6.67 7.97 1.34
C VAL A 60 -6.56 9.38 1.94
N GLU A 61 -5.68 10.22 1.43
CA GLU A 61 -5.54 11.61 1.88
C GLU A 61 -6.76 12.47 1.51
N VAL A 62 -7.29 12.31 0.29
CA VAL A 62 -8.52 12.99 -0.17
C VAL A 62 -9.74 12.54 0.64
N LEU A 63 -9.92 11.22 0.84
CA LEU A 63 -11.04 10.70 1.64
C LEU A 63 -11.00 11.16 3.11
N LYS A 64 -9.81 11.41 3.66
CA LYS A 64 -9.66 12.00 5.01
C LYS A 64 -10.06 13.48 5.06
N HIS A 65 -9.90 14.23 3.97
CA HIS A 65 -10.34 15.62 3.90
C HIS A 65 -11.86 15.72 3.74
N ASP A 66 -12.47 14.83 2.95
CA ASP A 66 -13.92 14.85 2.69
C ASP A 66 -14.76 14.35 3.87
N THR A 67 -14.15 13.70 4.87
CA THR A 67 -14.85 13.19 6.06
C THR A 67 -14.87 14.14 7.25
N ILE A 68 -14.30 15.35 7.13
CA ILE A 68 -14.45 16.40 8.14
C ILE A 68 -15.82 17.05 7.97
N VAL A 69 -16.85 16.43 8.55
CA VAL A 69 -18.15 17.09 8.76
C VAL A 69 -17.95 18.14 9.85
N TYR A 70 -18.02 19.42 9.49
CA TYR A 70 -18.08 20.50 10.48
C TYR A 70 -19.35 20.31 11.32
N PRO A 71 -19.25 20.26 12.66
CA PRO A 71 -20.44 20.31 13.50
C PRO A 71 -21.13 21.67 13.27
N ILE A 72 -22.43 21.60 12.95
CA ILE A 72 -23.33 22.76 12.86
C ILE A 72 -23.63 23.29 14.25
#